data_AF-A0A7J9SNA0-F1
#
_entry.id   AF-A0A7J9SNA0-F1
#
_cell.length_a   1.000
_cell.length_b   1.000
_cell.length_c   1.000
_cell.angle_alpha   90.00
_cell.angle_beta   90.00
_cell.angle_gamma   90.00
#
_symmetry.space_group_name_H-M   'P 1'
#
loop_
_entity.id
_entity.type
_entity.pdbx_description
1 polymer ?
#
loop_
_entity_poly.entity_id
_entity_poly.type
_entity_poly.pdbx_seq_one_letter_code
_entity_poly.pdbx_strand_id
1 'polypeptide(L)'
;MRIADTEDRDRLWEMLVECSNQSTKSKAVEDAARYYCRMRGARGYNSAVKELLQKADEQGGVTAHEIAEILDARELPVEYETSIEIGEK
;
A
#
# COMPACT_ATOMS: atom_id res chain seq x y z
N MET A 1 4.58 22.77 -10.21
CA MET A 1 4.28 23.17 -8.82
C MET A 1 5.59 23.55 -8.14
N ARG A 2 5.67 24.71 -7.46
CA ARG A 2 6.86 25.13 -6.73
C ARG A 2 6.53 25.10 -5.24
N ILE A 3 7.01 24.07 -4.54
CA ILE A 3 6.86 23.97 -3.09
C ILE A 3 8.17 24.48 -2.47
N ALA A 4 8.09 25.26 -1.38
CA ALA A 4 9.25 25.93 -0.80
C ALA A 4 10.13 24.96 0.00
N ASP A 5 11.33 24.62 -0.46
CA ASP A 5 12.17 23.60 0.18
C ASP A 5 12.57 24.00 1.61
N THR A 6 12.35 23.06 2.52
CA THR A 6 12.76 23.13 3.92
C THR A 6 13.58 21.88 4.21
N GLU A 7 14.54 21.94 5.15
CA GLU A 7 15.38 20.79 5.49
C GLU A 7 14.55 19.55 5.83
N ASP A 8 13.47 19.73 6.60
CA ASP A 8 12.55 18.65 6.94
C ASP A 8 11.89 18.01 5.71
N ARG A 9 11.59 18.81 4.69
CA ARG A 9 10.95 18.32 3.48
C ARG A 9 11.93 17.61 2.58
N ASP A 10 13.17 18.09 2.51
CA ASP A 10 14.22 17.40 1.77
C ASP A 10 14.47 16.00 2.32
N ARG A 11 14.54 15.87 3.65
CA ARG A 11 14.63 14.55 4.32
C ARG A 11 13.42 13.67 4.02
N LEU A 12 12.22 14.23 4.10
CA LEU A 12 10.98 13.51 3.76
C LEU A 12 10.97 13.02 2.32
N TRP A 13 11.48 13.81 1.37
CA TRP A 13 11.57 13.41 -0.03
C TRP A 13 12.62 12.34 -0.27
N GLU A 14 13.75 12.38 0.44
CA GLU A 14 14.76 11.31 0.39
C GLU A 14 14.19 9.98 0.90
N MET A 15 13.54 9.99 2.07
CA MET A 15 12.84 8.81 2.60
C MET A 15 11.77 8.30 1.63
N LEU A 16 11.02 9.21 1.00
CA LEU A 16 9.98 8.81 0.06
C LEU A 16 10.56 8.13 -1.19
N VAL A 17 11.70 8.62 -1.69
CA VAL A 17 12.43 8.00 -2.82
C VAL A 17 12.88 6.59 -2.45
N GLU A 18 13.44 6.41 -1.25
CA GLU A 18 13.85 5.10 -0.73
C GLU A 18 12.66 4.13 -0.60
N CYS A 19 11.56 4.57 0.02
CA CYS A 19 10.40 3.71 0.26
C CYS A 19 9.59 3.39 -1.00
N SER A 20 9.57 4.29 -2.00
CA SER A 20 8.83 4.09 -3.25
C SER A 20 9.65 3.40 -4.34
N ASN A 21 10.94 3.15 -4.09
CA ASN A 21 11.91 2.62 -5.07
C ASN A 21 11.92 3.41 -6.39
N GLN A 22 11.72 4.72 -6.33
CA GLN A 22 11.72 5.61 -7.49
C GLN A 22 13.10 6.23 -7.70
N SER A 23 13.41 6.67 -8.92
CA SER A 23 14.70 7.28 -9.23
C SER A 23 14.77 8.79 -8.98
N THR A 24 13.63 9.45 -8.73
CA THR A 24 13.56 10.91 -8.60
C THR A 24 12.51 11.32 -7.57
N LYS A 25 12.76 12.43 -6.85
CA LYS A 25 11.81 13.04 -5.89
C LYS A 25 10.45 13.32 -6.52
N SER A 26 10.41 13.81 -7.76
CA SER A 26 9.17 14.12 -8.47
C SER A 26 8.31 12.88 -8.72
N LYS A 27 8.90 11.78 -9.18
CA LYS A 27 8.19 10.51 -9.36
C LYS A 27 7.72 9.91 -8.04
N ALA A 28 8.55 9.97 -7.00
CA ALA A 28 8.19 9.49 -5.66
C ALA A 28 6.95 10.23 -5.11
N VAL A 29 6.91 11.56 -5.27
CA VAL A 29 5.76 12.39 -4.87
C VAL A 29 4.51 12.08 -5.69
N GLU A 30 4.65 11.89 -7.01
CA GLU A 30 3.53 11.51 -7.88
C GLU A 30 2.95 10.15 -7.51
N ASP A 31 3.82 9.17 -7.22
CA ASP A 31 3.41 7.82 -6.81
C ASP A 31 2.70 7.83 -5.45
N ALA A 32 3.24 8.58 -4.47
CA ALA A 32 2.60 8.77 -3.18
C ALA A 32 1.22 9.44 -3.29
N ALA A 33 1.09 10.45 -4.15
CA ALA A 33 -0.19 11.12 -4.40
C ALA A 33 -1.20 10.18 -5.05
N ARG A 34 -0.76 9.37 -6.03
CA ARG A 34 -1.60 8.33 -6.66
C ARG A 34 -2.05 7.30 -5.64
N TYR A 35 -1.14 6.82 -4.80
CA TYR A 35 -1.44 5.87 -3.73
C TYR A 35 -2.49 6.43 -2.77
N TYR A 36 -2.31 7.66 -2.29
CA TYR A 36 -3.29 8.32 -1.42
C TYR A 36 -4.66 8.47 -2.09
N CYS A 37 -4.70 8.92 -3.35
CA CYS A 37 -5.93 9.03 -4.13
C CYS A 37 -6.63 7.67 -4.31
N ARG A 38 -5.86 6.60 -4.55
CA ARG A 38 -6.37 5.22 -4.61
C ARG A 38 -6.90 4.78 -3.26
N MET A 39 -6.23 5.03 -2.15
CA MET A 39 -6.71 4.65 -0.83
C MET A 39 -8.01 5.37 -0.44
N ARG A 40 -8.12 6.65 -0.81
CA ARG A 40 -9.28 7.48 -0.45
C ARG A 40 -10.45 7.36 -1.43
N GLY A 41 -10.30 6.60 -2.52
CA GLY A 41 -11.33 6.47 -3.55
C GLY A 41 -11.64 7.80 -4.25
N ALA A 42 -10.61 8.61 -4.50
CA ALA A 42 -10.78 9.86 -5.25
C ALA A 42 -11.28 9.56 -6.68
N ARG A 43 -12.10 10.47 -7.25
CA ARG A 43 -12.77 10.29 -8.56
C ARG A 43 -11.89 9.58 -9.60
N GLY A 44 -12.37 8.45 -10.12
CA GLY A 44 -11.67 7.65 -11.14
C GLY A 44 -10.81 6.51 -10.58
N TYR A 45 -10.61 6.44 -9.27
CA TYR A 45 -9.98 5.30 -8.59
C TYR A 45 -11.04 4.53 -7.79
N ASN A 46 -11.48 3.37 -8.29
CA ASN A 46 -12.25 2.41 -7.50
C ASN A 46 -11.31 1.79 -6.47
N SER A 47 -11.51 2.11 -5.21
CA SER A 47 -10.60 1.69 -4.15
C SER A 47 -11.11 0.41 -3.50
N ALA A 48 -10.78 -0.74 -4.09
CA ALA A 48 -10.93 -2.04 -3.44
C ALA A 48 -10.31 -2.01 -2.02
N VAL A 49 -9.26 -1.21 -1.80
CA VAL A 49 -8.67 -0.92 -0.49
C VAL A 49 -9.66 -0.34 0.54
N LYS A 50 -10.53 0.59 0.15
CA LYS A 50 -11.53 1.15 1.07
C LYS A 50 -12.53 0.08 1.50
N GLU A 51 -12.99 -0.72 0.55
CA GLU A 51 -13.94 -1.80 0.79
C GLU A 51 -13.32 -2.89 1.66
N LEU A 52 -12.04 -3.22 1.44
CA LEU A 52 -11.25 -4.10 2.30
C LEU A 52 -11.15 -3.58 3.74
N LEU A 53 -10.78 -2.31 3.92
CA LEU A 53 -10.64 -1.70 5.24
C LEU A 53 -11.97 -1.61 5.97
N GLN A 54 -13.04 -1.23 5.27
CA GLN A 54 -14.38 -1.17 5.84
C GLN A 54 -14.85 -2.55 6.28
N LYS A 55 -14.71 -3.57 5.42
CA LYS A 55 -15.12 -4.95 5.75
C LYS A 55 -14.32 -5.52 6.91
N ALA A 56 -13.02 -5.20 7.00
CA ALA A 56 -12.17 -5.60 8.12
C ALA A 56 -12.59 -4.94 9.44
N ASP A 57 -12.96 -3.66 9.41
CA ASP A 57 -13.45 -2.94 10.61
C ASP A 57 -14.80 -3.50 11.10
N GLU A 58 -15.68 -3.87 10.18
CA GLU A 58 -17.00 -4.45 10.47
C GLU A 58 -16.92 -5.87 11.05
N GLN A 59 -15.93 -6.67 10.65
CA GLN A 59 -15.87 -8.12 10.95
C GLN A 59 -14.67 -8.52 11.84
N GLY A 60 -13.80 -7.56 12.17
CA GLY A 60 -12.55 -7.81 12.91
C GLY A 60 -11.41 -8.39 12.05
N GLY A 61 -11.61 -8.50 10.74
CA GLY A 61 -10.64 -9.02 9.78
C GLY A 61 -11.29 -9.36 8.43
N VAL A 62 -10.46 -9.74 7.45
CA VAL A 62 -10.91 -10.22 6.14
C VAL A 62 -10.13 -11.47 5.75
N THR A 63 -10.81 -12.44 5.17
CA THR A 63 -10.19 -13.67 4.67
C THR A 63 -9.58 -13.48 3.27
N ALA A 64 -8.67 -14.37 2.88
CA ALA A 64 -8.10 -14.36 1.53
C ALA A 64 -9.16 -14.45 0.42
N HIS A 65 -10.23 -15.20 0.64
CA HIS A 65 -11.32 -15.31 -0.32
C HIS A 65 -12.04 -13.97 -0.52
N GLU A 66 -12.37 -13.29 0.58
CA GLU A 66 -13.04 -11.99 0.54
C GLU A 66 -12.15 -10.90 -0.05
N ILE A 67 -10.84 -10.99 0.17
CA ILE A 67 -9.88 -10.12 -0.48
C ILE A 67 -9.92 -10.32 -2.00
N ALA A 68 -9.95 -11.57 -2.47
CA ALA A 68 -10.03 -11.89 -3.90
C ALA A 68 -11.33 -11.37 -4.54
N GLU A 69 -12.47 -11.52 -3.86
CA GLU A 69 -13.77 -11.01 -4.32
C GLU A 69 -13.75 -9.48 -4.46
N ILE A 70 -13.25 -8.77 -3.44
CA ILE A 70 -13.22 -7.29 -3.44
C ILE A 70 -12.24 -6.76 -4.49
N LEU A 71 -11.14 -7.49 -4.75
CA LEU A 71 -10.18 -7.13 -5.78
C LEU A 71 -10.60 -7.56 -7.20
N ASP A 72 -11.74 -8.26 -7.36
CA ASP A 72 -12.17 -8.92 -8.60
C ASP A 72 -11.04 -9.76 -9.24
N ALA A 73 -10.31 -10.48 -8.37
CA ALA A 73 -9.15 -11.29 -8.74
C ALA A 73 -9.50 -12.78 -8.68
N ARG A 74 -9.13 -13.52 -9.73
CA ARG A 74 -9.39 -14.97 -9.80
C ARG A 74 -8.61 -15.75 -8.74
N GLU A 75 -7.37 -15.33 -8.47
CA GLU A 75 -6.48 -15.88 -7.42
C GLU A 75 -5.59 -14.74 -6.88
N LEU A 76 -5.30 -14.77 -5.57
CA LEU A 76 -4.36 -13.82 -4.97
C LEU A 76 -2.92 -14.34 -5.11
N PRO A 77 -1.95 -13.51 -5.51
CA PRO A 77 -0.54 -13.89 -5.54
C PRO A 77 0.02 -13.86 -4.11
N VAL A 78 -0.36 -14.84 -3.28
CA VAL A 78 0.16 -14.97 -1.91
C VAL A 78 1.31 -15.97 -1.92
N GLU A 79 2.51 -15.50 -1.62
CA GLU A 79 3.64 -16.34 -1.23
C GLU A 79 3.69 -16.38 0.29
N TYR A 80 3.73 -17.58 0.88
CA TYR A 80 3.94 -17.74 2.32
C TYR A 80 5.12 -18.67 2.59
N GLU A 81 5.90 -18.34 3.60
CA GLU A 81 7.00 -19.16 4.08
C GLU A 81 6.69 -19.59 5.52
N THR A 82 6.77 -20.90 5.78
CA THR A 82 6.65 -21.45 7.12
C THR A 82 7.97 -22.09 7.51
N SER A 83 8.65 -21.52 8.50
CA SER A 83 9.79 -22.15 9.17
C SER A 83 9.29 -22.90 10.41
N ILE A 84 9.70 -24.16 10.55
CA ILE A 84 9.46 -24.97 11.74
C ILE A 84 10.83 -25.42 12.26
N GLU A 85 11.22 -24.90 13.42
CA GLU A 85 12.40 -25.37 14.13
C GLU A 85 11.96 -26.39 15.20
N ILE A 86 12.44 -27.62 15.06
CA ILE A 86 12.27 -28.67 16.08
C ILE A 86 13.60 -28.76 16.83
N GLY A 87 13.59 -28.44 18.13
CA GLY A 87 14.79 -28.46 18.97
C GLY A 87 15.46 -29.84 18.97
N GLU A 88 16.78 -29.84 18.78
CA GLU A 88 17.61 -31.04 18.90
C GLU A 88 17.59 -31.55 20.36
N LYS A 89 17.48 -32.88 20.47
CA LYS A 89 17.24 -33.61 21.72
C LYS A 89 18.54 -33.85 22.50
#